data_AF-A0ABD1C536-F1
#
_entry.id   AF-A0ABD1C536-F1
#
_cell.length_a   1.000
_cell.length_b   1.000
_cell.length_c   1.000
_cell.angle_alpha   90.00
_cell.angle_beta   90.00
_cell.angle_gamma   90.00
#
_symmetry.space_group_name_H-M   'P 1'
#
loop_
_entity.id
_entity.type
_entity.pdbx_description
1 polymer ?
#
loop_
_entity_poly.entity_id
_entity_poly.type
_entity_poly.pdbx_seq_one_letter_code
_entity_poly.pdbx_strand_id
1 'polypeptide(L)' 'MDNRGVSLVALDMHPIIDLHVDGAGEVDPNFDLVKGHGGKLLHEKMVETVAEKFVVVENDRKLVTRTRWKWISNVC' A
#
# COMPACT_ATOMS: atom_id res chain seq x y z
N MET A 1 -19.88 8.82 6.07
CA MET A 1 -19.12 8.98 7.33
C MET A 1 -19.05 7.61 7.97
N ASP A 2 -17.84 7.10 8.20
CA ASP A 2 -17.63 5.91 9.03
C ASP A 2 -17.84 6.25 10.53
N ASN A 3 -17.68 5.27 11.41
CA ASN A 3 -17.83 5.44 12.86
C ASN A 3 -16.74 6.31 13.52
N ARG A 4 -15.75 6.80 12.75
CA ARG A 4 -14.67 7.69 13.19
C ARG A 4 -14.79 9.10 12.60
N GLY A 5 -15.88 9.38 11.86
CA GLY A 5 -16.10 10.67 11.23
C GLY A 5 -15.32 10.86 9.92
N VAL A 6 -14.87 9.78 9.29
CA VAL A 6 -14.16 9.84 8.00
C VAL A 6 -15.15 9.67 6.85
N SER A 7 -15.09 10.58 5.88
CA SER A 7 -15.86 10.44 4.64
C SER A 7 -15.31 9.27 3.81
N LEU A 8 -16.19 8.35 3.46
CA LEU A 8 -15.87 7.26 2.55
C LEU A 8 -16.25 7.72 1.14
N VAL A 9 -15.29 7.63 0.22
CA VAL A 9 -15.47 7.96 -1.18
C VAL A 9 -15.01 6.79 -2.04
N ALA A 10 -15.59 6.66 -3.23
CA ALA A 10 -15.12 5.71 -4.22
C ALA A 10 -13.94 6.31 -5.00
N LEU A 11 -13.03 5.45 -5.47
CA LEU A 11 -11.81 5.89 -6.15
C LEU A 11 -12.11 6.60 -7.49
N ASP A 12 -13.17 6.20 -8.18
CA ASP A 12 -13.62 6.82 -9.44
C ASP A 12 -14.14 8.25 -9.26
N MET A 13 -14.59 8.61 -8.06
CA MET A 13 -15.00 9.98 -7.72
C MET A 13 -13.81 10.91 -7.44
N HIS A 14 -12.67 10.34 -7.04
CA HIS A 14 -11.43 11.05 -6.74
C HIS A 14 -10.23 10.30 -7.35
N PRO A 15 -9.98 10.47 -8.66
CA PRO A 15 -8.97 9.69 -9.39
C PRO A 15 -7.52 10.07 -9.07
N ILE A 16 -7.30 11.12 -8.27
CA ILE A 16 -5.99 11.54 -7.77
C ILE A 16 -6.03 11.46 -6.25
N ILE A 17 -5.06 10.77 -5.67
CA ILE A 17 -4.94 10.59 -4.23
C ILE A 17 -3.64 11.27 -3.76
N ASP A 18 -3.71 12.18 -2.79
CA ASP A 18 -2.51 12.86 -2.31
C ASP A 18 -1.58 11.91 -1.53
N LEU A 19 -2.19 10.98 -0.77
CA LEU A 19 -1.48 10.07 0.12
C LEU A 19 -2.22 8.75 0.26
N HIS A 20 -1.53 7.65 -0.02
CA HIS A 20 -1.94 6.30 0.33
C HIS A 20 -1.12 5.79 1.53
N VAL A 21 -1.80 5.30 2.56
CA VAL A 21 -1.17 4.67 3.74
C VAL A 21 -1.66 3.24 3.85
N ASP A 22 -0.74 2.28 3.84
CA ASP A 22 -1.07 0.85 3.90
C ASP A 22 0.04 0.03 4.59
N GLY A 23 -0.24 -1.23 4.88
CA GLY A 23 0.71 -2.19 5.41
C GLY A 23 1.40 -3.04 4.34
N ALA A 24 2.38 -3.83 4.78
CA ALA A 24 3.12 -4.80 3.99
C ALA A 24 3.47 -6.06 4.82
N GLY A 25 3.44 -7.22 4.16
CA GLY A 25 3.86 -8.49 4.73
C GLY A 25 5.37 -8.62 4.89
N GLU A 26 6.15 -8.03 3.98
CA GLU A 26 7.61 -7.92 4.03
C GLU A 26 8.03 -6.59 3.40
N VAL A 27 9.10 -6.00 3.92
CA VAL A 27 9.75 -4.79 3.41
C VAL A 27 11.25 -5.03 3.40
N ASP A 28 11.92 -4.79 2.27
CA ASP A 28 13.38 -4.85 2.20
C ASP A 28 14.03 -3.46 2.04
N PRO A 29 15.37 -3.34 2.13
CA PRO A 29 16.04 -2.03 2.09
C PRO A 29 15.90 -1.26 0.77
N ASN A 30 15.45 -1.90 -0.31
CA ASN A 30 15.18 -1.24 -1.59
C ASN A 30 13.74 -0.73 -1.69
N PHE A 31 12.96 -0.85 -0.61
CA PHE A 31 11.52 -0.60 -0.58
C PHE A 31 10.71 -1.54 -1.47
N ASP A 32 11.23 -2.74 -1.77
CA ASP A 32 10.40 -3.79 -2.35
C ASP A 32 9.47 -4.35 -1.26
N LEU A 33 8.20 -4.55 -1.63
CA LEU A 33 7.13 -4.93 -0.71
C LEU A 33 6.47 -6.25 -1.11
N VAL A 34 6.18 -7.09 -0.12
CA VAL A 34 5.25 -8.23 -0.29
C VAL A 34 3.91 -7.83 0.32
N LYS A 35 2.85 -7.79 -0.48
CA LYS A 35 1.49 -7.41 -0.07
C LYS A 35 0.45 -8.47 -0.45
N GLY A 36 -0.81 -8.26 -0.05
CA GLY A 36 -1.93 -9.11 -0.49
C GLY A 36 -2.32 -10.26 0.44
N HIS A 37 -1.71 -10.39 1.63
CA HIS A 37 -2.12 -11.39 2.62
C HIS A 37 -3.61 -11.29 2.99
N GLY A 38 -4.18 -10.07 2.98
CA GLY A 38 -5.60 -9.83 3.26
C GLY A 38 -6.56 -10.09 2.10
N GLY A 39 -6.09 -10.57 0.95
CA GLY A 39 -6.94 -10.84 -0.22
C GLY A 39 -7.50 -9.59 -0.90
N LYS A 40 -6.88 -8.42 -0.70
CA LYS A 40 -7.29 -7.12 -1.26
C LYS A 40 -6.26 -6.49 -2.20
N LEU A 41 -5.25 -7.25 -2.61
CA LEU A 41 -4.09 -6.75 -3.37
C LEU A 41 -4.48 -5.91 -4.60
N LEU A 42 -5.50 -6.31 -5.35
CA LEU A 42 -5.96 -5.56 -6.51
C LEU A 42 -6.36 -4.12 -6.13
N HIS A 43 -7.13 -3.96 -5.05
CA HIS A 43 -7.58 -2.65 -4.60
C HIS A 43 -6.45 -1.84 -3.97
N GLU A 44 -5.62 -2.48 -3.14
CA GLU A 44 -4.39 -1.87 -2.60
C GLU A 44 -3.55 -1.27 -3.73
N LYS A 45 -3.33 -2.04 -4.80
CA LYS A 45 -2.51 -1.60 -5.93
C LYS A 45 -3.16 -0.49 -6.75
N MET A 46 -4.47 -0.54 -6.97
CA MET A 46 -5.18 0.53 -7.69
C MET A 46 -5.03 1.89 -6.99
N VAL A 47 -5.23 1.93 -5.67
CA VAL A 47 -5.08 3.17 -4.89
C VAL A 47 -3.62 3.62 -4.86
N GLU A 48 -2.69 2.68 -4.67
CA GLU A 48 -1.25 2.96 -4.69
C GLU A 48 -0.78 3.58 -6.01
N THR A 49 -1.27 3.10 -7.16
CA THR A 49 -0.84 3.60 -8.47
C THR A 49 -1.33 5.00 -8.82
N VAL A 50 -2.38 5.49 -8.16
CA VAL A 50 -2.92 6.84 -8.38
C VAL A 50 -2.58 7.81 -7.26
N ALA A 51 -1.79 7.36 -6.29
CA ALA A 51 -1.36 8.18 -5.18
C ALA A 51 -0.05 8.93 -5.48
N GLU A 52 0.01 10.22 -5.17
CA GLU A 52 1.24 11.01 -5.29
C GLU A 52 2.31 10.55 -4.30
N LYS A 53 1.88 10.08 -3.12
CA LYS A 53 2.75 9.56 -2.08
C LYS A 53 2.19 8.26 -1.54
N PHE A 54 3.09 7.30 -1.35
CA PHE A 54 2.77 6.04 -0.70
C PHE A 54 3.64 5.85 0.53
N VAL A 55 2.98 5.60 1.67
CA VAL A 55 3.64 5.39 2.97
C VAL A 55 3.25 4.03 3.51
N VAL A 56 4.25 3.22 3.83
CA VAL A 56 4.08 1.92 4.47
C VAL A 56 4.24 2.06 5.98
N VAL A 57 3.27 1.57 6.74
CA VAL A 57 3.32 1.56 8.21
C VAL A 57 3.33 0.12 8.71
N GLU A 58 4.48 -0.33 9.22
CA GLU A 58 4.68 -1.68 9.72
C GLU A 58 5.60 -1.71 10.95
N ASN A 59 5.61 -2.84 11.64
CA ASN A 59 6.59 -3.09 12.69
C ASN A 59 7.94 -3.61 12.14
N ASP A 60 8.97 -3.52 12.98
CA ASP A 60 10.34 -3.95 12.66
C ASP A 60 10.45 -5.43 12.24
N ARG A 61 9.54 -6.30 12.68
CA ARG A 61 9.51 -7.72 12.30
C ARG A 61 9.19 -7.95 10.82
N LYS A 62 8.69 -6.93 10.12
CA LYS A 62 8.42 -6.98 8.67
C LYS A 62 9.64 -6.63 7.83
N LEU A 63 10.68 -6.08 8.45
CA LEU A 63 11.93 -5.76 7.77
C LEU A 63 12.72 -7.04 7.49
N VAL A 64 13.01 -7.30 6.22
CA VAL A 64 13.76 -8.47 5.76
C VAL A 64 14.97 -8.02 4.96
N THR A 65 16.00 -8.86 4.89
CA THR A 65 17.19 -8.54 4.07
C THR A 65 16.89 -8.54 2.57
N ARG A 66 15.91 -9.34 2.15
CA ARG A 66 15.39 -9.40 0.78
C ARG A 66 14.01 -10.04 0.78
N THR A 67 13.09 -9.43 0.04
CA THR A 67 11.75 -10.00 -0.16
C THR A 67 11.83 -11.39 -0.80
N ARG A 68 10.99 -12.31 -0.32
CA ARG A 68 10.97 -13.71 -0.83
C ARG A 68 10.32 -13.85 -2.19
N TRP A 69 9.49 -12.87 -2.57
CA TRP A 69 8.77 -12.83 -3.82
C TRP A 69 9.00 -11.48 -4.47
N LYS A 70 9.57 -11.48 -5.68
CA LYS A 70 9.73 -10.26 -6.46
C LYS A 70 8.45 -10.02 -7.26
N TRP A 71 7.49 -9.34 -6.64
CA TRP A 71 6.36 -8.76 -7.37
C TRP A 71 6.74 -7.35 -7.82
N ILE A 72 6.31 -7.01 -9.05
CA ILE A 72 6.66 -5.81 -9.84
C ILE A 72 7.10 -4.62 -8.96
N SER A 73 8.41 -4.52 -8.79
CA SER A 73 9.10 -3.35 -8.24
C SER A 73 9.19 -2.31 -9.35
N ASN A 74 8.21 -1.42 -9.39
CA ASN A 74 8.35 -0.03 -9.81
C ASN A 74 7.14 0.69 -9.18
N VAL A 75 7.32 1.07 -7.92
CA VAL A 75 6.40 1.95 -7.19
C VAL A 75 7.21 3.19 -6.84
N CYS A 76 7.44 3.98 -7.89
CA CYS A 76 7.64 5.42 -7.97
C CYS A 76 7.35 5.77 -9.43
#